data_AF-A0A967S7C9-F1
#
_entry.id   AF-A0A967S7C9-F1
#
_cell.length_a   1.000
_cell.length_b   1.000
_cell.length_c   1.000
_cell.angle_alpha   90.00
_cell.angle_beta   90.00
_cell.angle_gamma   90.00
#
_symmetry.space_group_name_H-M   'P 1'
#
loop_
_entity.id
_entity.type
_entity.pdbx_description
1 polymer ?
#
loop_
_entity_poly.entity_id
_entity_poly.type
_entity_poly.pdbx_seq_one_letter_code
_entity_poly.pdbx_strand_id
1 'polypeptide(L)'
;MDIWAWVGFNAFVLAMLAIDLGVFHRKAHEVSVREAATWSVVWVTLSLAFDYGIYRILGPQAGLEFLTGYLIEKALSVDNIFVFVLIFSYFAVPARYQHRVLYW
;
A
#
# COMPACT_ATOMS: atom_id res chain seq x y z
N MET A 1 24.63 -12.48 -2.47
CA MET A 1 23.37 -12.01 -3.08
C MET A 1 23.57 -12.01 -4.57
N ASP A 2 23.00 -12.99 -5.26
CA ASP A 2 23.18 -13.20 -6.69
C ASP A 2 22.42 -12.12 -7.47
N ILE A 3 23.03 -11.55 -8.52
CA ILE A 3 22.44 -10.46 -9.34
C ILE A 3 21.06 -10.85 -9.88
N TRP A 4 20.85 -12.14 -10.10
CA TRP A 4 19.58 -12.73 -10.53
C TRP A 4 18.40 -12.48 -9.57
N ALA A 5 18.64 -12.40 -8.25
CA ALA A 5 17.59 -12.09 -7.29
C ALA A 5 17.12 -10.62 -7.41
N TRP A 6 18.07 -9.70 -7.64
CA TRP A 6 17.76 -8.29 -7.88
C TRP A 6 17.06 -8.05 -9.21
N VAL A 7 17.44 -8.78 -10.26
CA VAL A 7 16.77 -8.75 -11.55
C VAL A 7 15.36 -9.31 -11.44
N GLY A 8 15.17 -10.43 -10.74
CA GLY A 8 13.84 -11.01 -10.48
C GLY A 8 12.94 -10.08 -9.67
N PHE A 9 13.47 -9.45 -8.63
CA PHE A 9 12.76 -8.45 -7.83
C PHE A 9 12.33 -7.24 -8.68
N ASN A 10 13.25 -6.65 -9.45
CA ASN A 10 12.92 -5.52 -10.31
C ASN A 10 11.92 -5.88 -11.40
N ALA A 11 12.04 -7.06 -12.02
CA ALA A 11 11.09 -7.52 -13.02
C ALA A 11 9.68 -7.71 -12.43
N PHE A 12 9.58 -8.25 -11.21
CA PHE A 12 8.30 -8.36 -10.50
C PHE A 12 7.70 -6.98 -10.19
N VAL A 13 8.51 -6.06 -9.65
CA VAL A 13 8.07 -4.68 -9.35
C VAL A 13 7.60 -3.97 -10.61
N LEU A 14 8.35 -4.06 -11.71
CA LEU A 14 7.99 -3.45 -12.99
C LEU A 14 6.72 -4.08 -13.58
N ALA A 15 6.53 -5.39 -13.45
CA ALA A 15 5.31 -6.07 -13.90
C ALA A 15 4.10 -5.62 -13.08
N MET A 16 4.22 -5.53 -11.75
CA MET A 16 3.16 -4.98 -10.90
C MET A 16 2.85 -3.54 -11.25
N LEU A 17 3.86 -2.69 -11.45
CA LEU A 17 3.68 -1.30 -11.89
C LEU A 17 2.96 -1.21 -13.24
N ALA A 18 3.31 -2.06 -14.19
CA ALA A 18 2.65 -2.09 -15.50
C ALA A 18 1.17 -2.50 -15.40
N ILE A 19 0.85 -3.45 -14.52
CA ILE A 19 -0.55 -3.84 -14.23
C ILE A 19 -1.29 -2.68 -13.58
N ASP A 20 -0.66 -2.03 -12.59
CA ASP A 20 -1.28 -0.93 -11.85
C ASP A 20 -1.57 0.27 -12.77
N LEU A 21 -0.56 0.69 -13.55
CA LEU A 21 -0.69 1.81 -14.48
C LEU A 21 -1.63 1.51 -15.65
N GLY A 22 -1.64 0.27 -16.13
CA GLY A 22 -2.40 -0.16 -17.30
C GLY A 22 -3.88 -0.44 -17.02
N VAL A 23 -4.23 -0.89 -15.82
CA VAL A 23 -5.61 -1.29 -15.48
C VAL A 23 -6.37 -0.19 -14.70
N PHE A 24 -5.69 0.64 -13.90
CA PHE A 24 -6.36 1.57 -12.98
C PHE A 24 -6.63 2.99 -13.50
N HIS A 25 -6.17 3.36 -14.70
CA HIS A 25 -6.46 4.68 -15.30
C HIS A 25 -7.90 4.81 -15.85
N ARG A 26 -8.93 4.40 -15.11
CA ARG A 26 -10.34 4.64 -15.47
C ARG A 26 -11.19 5.05 -14.27
N LYS A 27 -11.07 6.34 -13.94
CA LYS A 27 -12.11 7.30 -13.50
C LYS A 27 -11.90 7.88 -12.09
N ALA A 28 -11.81 9.22 -12.07
CA ALA A 28 -11.99 10.05 -10.88
C ALA A 28 -13.42 9.85 -10.35
N HIS A 29 -13.57 9.00 -9.33
CA HIS A 29 -14.78 8.88 -8.54
C HIS A 29 -14.40 9.19 -7.09
N GLU A 30 -15.31 9.83 -6.35
CA GLU A 30 -15.12 10.04 -4.91
C GLU A 30 -15.02 8.67 -4.25
N VAL A 31 -13.80 8.26 -3.87
CA VAL A 31 -13.53 6.94 -3.32
C VAL A 31 -14.30 6.82 -2.01
N SER A 32 -15.36 6.02 -2.03
CA SER A 32 -16.14 5.72 -0.82
C SER A 32 -15.27 4.97 0.18
N VAL A 33 -15.54 5.12 1.48
CA VAL A 33 -14.84 4.38 2.55
C VAL A 33 -14.84 2.86 2.29
N ARG A 34 -15.92 2.32 1.71
CA ARG A 34 -16.00 0.90 1.33
C ARG A 34 -15.03 0.54 0.21
N GLU A 35 -14.91 1.40 -0.79
CA GLU A 35 -14.01 1.19 -1.92
C GLU A 35 -12.54 1.32 -1.49
N ALA A 36 -12.21 2.32 -0.67
CA ALA A 36 -10.89 2.47 -0.06
C ALA A 36 -10.52 1.25 0.80
N ALA A 37 -11.47 0.71 1.59
CA ALA A 37 -11.24 -0.50 2.38
C ALA A 37 -10.99 -1.73 1.48
N THR A 38 -11.77 -1.90 0.41
CA THR A 38 -11.54 -2.98 -0.58
C THR A 38 -10.16 -2.86 -1.21
N TRP A 39 -9.75 -1.66 -1.63
CA TRP A 39 -8.40 -1.41 -2.14
C TRP A 39 -7.33 -1.78 -1.13
N SER A 40 -7.48 -1.35 0.13
CA SER A 40 -6.52 -1.67 1.19
C SER A 40 -6.37 -3.18 1.39
N VAL A 41 -7.48 -3.92 1.37
CA VAL A 41 -7.46 -5.40 1.48
C VAL A 41 -6.74 -6.03 0.30
N VAL A 42 -7.04 -5.61 -0.94
CA VAL A 42 -6.37 -6.13 -2.15
C VAL A 42 -4.86 -5.95 -2.06
N TRP A 43 -4.41 -4.75 -1.69
CA TRP A 43 -2.98 -4.45 -1.54
C TRP A 43 -2.32 -5.23 -0.40
N VAL A 44 -3.00 -5.40 0.74
CA VAL A 44 -2.49 -6.22 1.85
C VAL A 44 -2.35 -7.68 1.42
N THR A 45 -3.37 -8.25 0.75
CA THR A 45 -3.32 -9.64 0.27
C THR A 45 -2.19 -9.83 -0.74
N LEU A 46 -1.97 -8.88 -1.65
CA LEU A 46 -0.90 -8.94 -2.63
C LEU A 46 0.50 -8.88 -1.98
N SER A 47 0.68 -8.00 -0.98
CA SER A 47 1.92 -7.95 -0.19
C SER A 47 2.19 -9.25 0.54
N LEU A 48 1.18 -9.84 1.17
CA LEU A 48 1.31 -11.14 1.87
C LEU A 48 1.60 -12.30 0.91
N ALA A 49 1.01 -12.29 -0.29
CA ALA A 49 1.31 -13.28 -1.32
C ALA A 49 2.77 -13.18 -1.79
N PHE A 50 3.29 -11.96 -1.90
CA PHE A 50 4.70 -11.72 -2.22
C PHE A 50 5.64 -12.14 -1.07
N ASP A 51 5.30 -11.82 0.17
CA ASP A 51 6.01 -12.28 1.36
C ASP A 51 6.12 -13.81 1.41
N TYR A 52 5.02 -14.50 1.12
CA TYR A 52 5.01 -15.96 1.00
C TYR A 52 5.98 -16.46 -0.09
N GLY A 53 6.08 -15.74 -1.21
CA GLY A 53 7.08 -16.00 -2.25
C GLY A 53 8.51 -15.85 -1.74
N ILE A 54 8.80 -14.77 -1.00
CA ILE A 54 10.10 -14.55 -0.36
C ILE A 54 10.42 -15.67 0.64
N TYR A 55 9.45 -16.03 1.49
CA TYR A 55 9.59 -17.09 2.48
C TYR A 55 10.00 -18.42 1.83
N ARG A 56 9.43 -18.74 0.66
CA ARG A 56 9.71 -19.99 -0.06
C ARG A 56 11.06 -19.98 -0.79
N ILE A 57 11.51 -18.82 -1.31
CA ILE A 57 12.72 -18.71 -2.15
C ILE A 57 13.97 -18.37 -1.32
N LEU A 58 13.87 -17.35 -0.45
CA LEU A 58 14.98 -16.83 0.36
C LEU A 58 14.99 -17.38 1.79
N GLY A 59 13.93 -18.07 2.19
CA GLY A 59 13.81 -18.74 3.48
C GLY A 59 13.06 -17.92 4.54
N PRO A 60 12.85 -18.52 5.73
CA PRO A 60 11.98 -17.96 6.78
C PRO A 60 12.44 -16.60 7.30
N GLN A 61 13.76 -16.39 7.41
CA GLN A 61 14.34 -15.17 7.95
C GLN A 61 14.02 -13.95 7.07
N ALA A 62 14.21 -14.09 5.75
CA ALA A 62 13.95 -13.02 4.79
C ALA A 62 12.46 -12.67 4.67
N GLY A 63 11.57 -13.67 4.78
CA GLY A 63 10.13 -13.42 4.83
C GLY A 63 9.74 -12.65 6.11
N LEU A 64 10.25 -13.08 7.27
CA LEU A 64 10.00 -12.35 8.52
C LEU A 64 10.51 -10.89 8.46
N GLU A 65 11.68 -10.65 7.88
CA GLU A 65 12.23 -9.30 7.68
C GLU A 65 11.32 -8.45 6.77
N PHE A 66 10.86 -9.00 5.64
CA PHE A 66 9.93 -8.31 4.74
C PHE A 66 8.58 -8.01 5.42
N LEU A 67 7.96 -9.02 6.04
CA LEU A 67 6.68 -8.86 6.73
C LEU A 67 6.77 -7.85 7.87
N THR A 68 7.84 -7.89 8.66
CA THR A 68 8.05 -6.94 9.76
C THR A 68 8.21 -5.52 9.23
N GLY A 69 9.03 -5.33 8.19
CA GLY A 69 9.17 -4.03 7.52
C GLY A 69 7.84 -3.51 6.98
N TYR A 70 7.11 -4.35 6.24
CA TYR A 70 5.80 -4.02 5.69
C TYR A 70 4.79 -3.62 6.77
N LEU A 71 4.72 -4.37 7.88
CA LEU A 71 3.82 -4.06 8.99
C LEU A 71 4.19 -2.75 9.69
N ILE A 72 5.48 -2.47 9.89
CA ILE A 72 5.95 -1.21 10.49
C ILE A 72 5.55 -0.02 9.61
N GLU A 73 5.81 -0.10 8.30
CA GLU A 73 5.45 0.97 7.35
C GLU A 73 3.93 1.18 7.28
N LYS A 74 3.15 0.08 7.28
CA LYS A 74 1.69 0.13 7.29
C LYS A 74 1.16 0.78 8.57
N ALA A 75 1.72 0.42 9.73
CA ALA A 75 1.31 0.99 11.02
C ALA A 75 1.58 2.49 11.08
N LEU A 76 2.76 2.93 10.61
CA LEU A 76 3.13 4.35 10.55
C LEU A 76 2.19 5.13 9.60
N SER A 77 1.82 4.53 8.46
CA SER A 77 0.86 5.12 7.53
C SER A 77 -0.55 5.26 8.14
N VAL A 78 -1.00 4.27 8.92
CA VAL A 78 -2.31 4.30 9.59
C VAL A 78 -2.34 5.33 10.71
N ASP A 79 -1.26 5.45 11.48
CA ASP A 79 -1.12 6.45 12.55
C ASP A 79 -1.27 7.88 11.98
N ASN A 80 -0.59 8.16 10.87
CA ASN A 80 -0.71 9.43 10.16
C ASN A 80 -2.15 9.74 9.70
N ILE A 81 -2.85 8.76 9.11
CA ILE A 81 -4.25 8.94 8.68
C ILE A 81 -5.16 9.21 9.88
N PHE A 82 -4.97 8.51 10.99
CA PHE A 82 -5.77 8.69 12.19
C PHE A 82 -5.63 10.11 12.76
N VAL A 83 -4.40 10.63 12.83
CA VAL A 83 -4.12 12.02 13.25
C VAL A 83 -4.84 13.03 12.34
N PHE A 84 -4.80 12.85 11.03
CA PHE A 84 -5.53 13.74 10.10
C PHE A 84 -7.04 13.69 10.28
N VAL A 85 -7.62 12.49 10.44
CA VAL A 85 -9.06 12.33 10.69
C VAL A 85 -9.48 12.98 12.00
N LEU A 86 -8.67 12.86 13.07
CA LEU A 86 -8.91 13.51 14.35
C LEU A 86 -8.93 15.05 14.21
N ILE A 87 -7.92 15.61 13.53
CA ILE A 87 -7.83 17.06 13.28
C ILE A 87 -9.03 17.55 12.47
N PHE A 88 -9.36 16.90 11.36
CA PHE A 88 -10.51 17.31 10.53
C PHE A 88 -11.84 17.20 11.28
N SER A 89 -11.98 16.19 12.13
CA SER A 89 -13.18 16.02 12.96
C SER A 89 -13.28 17.09 14.05
N TYR A 90 -12.16 17.43 14.71
CA TYR A 90 -12.11 18.49 15.72
C TYR A 90 -12.50 19.87 15.15
N PHE A 91 -12.03 20.19 13.96
CA PHE A 91 -12.36 21.45 13.27
C PHE A 91 -13.66 21.39 12.45
N ALA A 92 -14.41 20.27 12.51
CA ALA A 92 -15.63 20.04 11.73
C ALA A 92 -15.47 20.35 10.22
N VAL A 93 -14.30 20.02 9.66
CA VAL A 93 -13.98 20.28 8.25
C VAL A 93 -14.86 19.41 7.37
N PRO A 94 -15.73 19.99 6.52
CA PRO A 94 -16.59 19.19 5.65
C PRO A 94 -15.75 18.29 4.73
N ALA A 95 -16.14 17.02 4.57
CA ALA A 95 -15.41 16.00 3.80
C ALA A 95 -15.01 16.46 2.38
N ARG A 96 -15.81 17.35 1.77
CA ARG A 96 -15.57 17.96 0.45
C ARG A 96 -14.30 18.82 0.37
N TYR A 97 -13.76 19.28 1.50
CA TYR A 97 -12.52 20.07 1.58
C TYR A 97 -11.32 19.27 2.07
N GLN A 98 -11.50 18.07 2.63
CA GLN A 98 -10.39 17.25 3.15
C GLN A 98 -9.36 16.94 2.06
N HIS A 99 -9.81 16.61 0.84
CA HIS A 99 -8.92 16.36 -0.30
C HIS A 99 -8.13 17.61 -0.75
N ARG A 100 -8.68 18.82 -0.58
CA ARG A 100 -7.97 20.07 -0.93
C ARG A 100 -6.99 20.53 0.14
N VAL A 101 -7.15 20.10 1.40
CA VAL A 101 -6.22 20.45 2.48
C VAL A 101 -5.00 19.53 2.49
N LEU A 102 -5.15 18.29 1.98
CA LEU A 102 -4.05 17.31 1.84
C LEU A 102 -3.17 17.54 0.59
N TYR A 103 -3.66 18.26 -0.42
CA TYR A 103 -2.91 18.59 -1.63
C TYR A 103 -2.70 20.11 -1.73
N TRP A 104 -1.56 20.61 -1.24
CA TRP A 104 -1.00 21.93 -1.55
C TRP A 104 0.46 21.78 -1.97
#